data_AF-A0A0N7KXZ2-F1
#
_entry.id   AF-A0A0N7KXZ2-F1
#
_cell.length_a   1.000
_cell.length_b   1.000
_cell.length_c   1.000
_cell.angle_alpha   90.00
_cell.angle_beta   90.00
_cell.angle_gamma   90.00
#
_symmetry.space_group_name_H-M   'P 1'
#
loop_
_entity.id
_entity.type
_entity.pdbx_description
1 polymer ?
#
loop_
_entity_poly.entity_id
_entity_poly.type
_entity_poly.pdbx_seq_one_letter_code
_entity_poly.pdbx_strand_id
1 'polypeptide(L)' 'MSMARMTAEGRRLLASLVREPSGEVDKDFIATLSRLGFVERRDTRWHATKSGKDYLKSQR' A
#
# COMPACT_ATOMS: atom_id res chain seq x y z
N MET A 1 -8.32 2.81 20.47
CA MET A 1 -7.36 2.20 19.51
C MET A 1 -6.88 3.30 18.59
N SER A 2 -5.59 3.68 18.65
CA SER A 2 -5.03 4.69 17.76
C SER A 2 -5.02 4.13 16.34
N MET A 3 -5.79 4.71 15.42
CA MET A 3 -5.67 4.39 14.00
C MET A 3 -4.20 4.56 13.61
N ALA A 4 -3.56 3.52 13.09
CA ALA A 4 -2.24 3.64 12.51
C ALA A 4 -2.34 4.68 11.38
N ARG A 5 -1.88 5.91 11.65
CA ARG A 5 -1.88 6.97 10.64
C ARG A 5 -0.91 6.57 9.54
N MET A 6 -1.41 6.59 8.30
CA MET A 6 -0.60 6.38 7.11
C MET A 6 0.58 7.36 7.07
N THR A 7 1.81 6.85 7.13
CA THR A 7 3.03 7.67 7.00
C THR A 7 3.27 8.09 5.55
N ALA A 8 4.15 9.08 5.33
CA ALA A 8 4.50 9.51 3.99
C ALA A 8 5.19 8.40 3.18
N GLU A 9 5.98 7.58 3.87
CA GLU A 9 6.69 6.40 3.35
C GLU A 9 5.69 5.33 2.91
N GLY A 10 4.66 5.05 3.70
CA GLY A 10 3.57 4.14 3.32
C GLY A 10 2.84 4.61 2.07
N ARG A 11 2.60 5.92 1.92
CA ARG A 11 2.01 6.49 0.69
C ARG A 11 2.94 6.35 -0.51
N ARG A 12 4.24 6.56 -0.34
CA ARG A 12 5.24 6.39 -1.41
C ARG A 12 5.31 4.93 -1.88
N LEU A 13 5.30 3.99 -0.94
CA LEU A 13 5.26 2.56 -1.24
C LEU A 13 3.95 2.18 -1.97
N LEU A 14 2.81 2.69 -1.52
CA LEU A 14 1.54 2.45 -2.22
C LEU A 14 1.58 3.01 -3.65
N ALA A 15 2.15 4.20 -3.84
CA ALA A 15 2.29 4.81 -5.16
C ALA A 15 3.23 4.03 -6.07
N SER A 16 4.32 3.45 -5.55
CA SER A 16 5.20 2.59 -6.35
C SER A 16 4.48 1.29 -6.75
N LEU A 17 3.73 0.67 -5.84
CA LEU A 17 2.97 -0.56 -6.10
C LEU A 17 1.79 -0.39 -7.06
N VAL A 18 1.26 0.83 -7.18
CA VAL A 18 0.27 1.15 -8.23
C VAL A 18 0.91 1.17 -9.61
N ARG A 19 2.17 1.60 -9.72
CA ARG A 19 2.92 1.63 -10.98
C ARG A 19 3.44 0.25 -11.36
N GLU A 20 4.05 -0.44 -10.40
CA GLU A 20 4.69 -1.73 -10.61
C GLU A 20 4.52 -2.63 -9.38
N PRO A 21 3.86 -3.78 -9.52
CA PRO A 21 3.80 -4.78 -8.47
C PRO A 21 5.20 -5.32 -8.13
N SER A 22 5.57 -5.28 -6.84
CA SER A 22 6.89 -5.72 -6.37
C SER A 22 6.79 -6.88 -5.39
N GLY A 23 7.73 -7.82 -5.50
CA GLY A 23 7.93 -8.88 -4.50
C GLY A 23 8.79 -8.42 -3.31
N GLU A 24 9.64 -7.42 -3.52
CA GLU A 24 10.49 -6.83 -2.48
C GLU A 24 9.93 -5.47 -2.07
N VAL A 25 9.42 -5.44 -0.85
CA VAL A 25 8.83 -4.26 -0.22
C VAL A 25 9.21 -4.26 1.26
N ASP A 26 9.31 -3.06 1.83
CA ASP A 26 9.52 -2.89 3.25
C ASP A 26 8.37 -3.53 4.04
N LYS A 27 8.72 -4.44 4.96
CA LYS A 27 7.78 -5.28 5.71
C LYS A 27 6.92 -4.47 6.69
N ASP A 28 7.43 -3.36 7.22
CA ASP A 28 6.72 -2.58 8.23
C ASP A 28 5.62 -1.73 7.57
N PHE A 29 5.93 -1.16 6.41
CA PHE A 29 4.97 -0.38 5.63
C PHE A 29 3.95 -1.27 4.92
N ILE A 30 4.36 -2.42 4.36
CA ILE A 30 3.43 -3.31 3.66
C ILE A 30 2.41 -3.94 4.60
N ALA A 31 2.80 -4.27 5.85
CA ALA A 31 1.88 -4.78 6.85
C ALA A 31 0.77 -3.76 7.17
N THR A 32 1.13 -2.47 7.23
CA THR A 32 0.17 -1.38 7.44
C THR A 32 -0.75 -1.22 6.24
N LEU A 33 -0.20 -1.18 5.03
CA LEU A 33 -0.99 -1.07 3.79
C LEU A 33 -1.94 -2.26 3.59
N SER A 34 -1.49 -3.47 3.94
CA SER A 34 -2.29 -4.69 3.84
C SER A 34 -3.42 -4.70 4.86
N ARG A 35 -3.16 -4.30 6.11
CA ARG A 35 -4.22 -4.11 7.14
C ARG A 35 -5.27 -3.08 6.74
N LEU A 36 -4.86 -2.04 6.02
CA LEU A 36 -5.76 -1.01 5.49
C LEU A 36 -6.50 -1.45 4.22
N GLY A 37 -6.21 -2.65 3.69
CA GLY A 37 -6.84 -3.16 2.46
C GLY A 37 -6.40 -2.43 1.19
N PHE A 38 -5.27 -1.71 1.23
CA PHE A 38 -4.77 -0.94 0.09
C PHE A 38 -3.84 -1.74 -0.82
N VAL A 39 -3.28 -2.83 -0.29
CA VAL A 39 -2.46 -3.77 -1.04
C VAL A 39 -2.86 -5.20 -0.70
N GLU A 40 -2.66 -6.08 -1.65
CA GLU A 40 -2.86 -7.52 -1.51
C GLU A 40 -1.68 -8.26 -2.15
N ARG A 41 -1.38 -9.46 -1.66
CA ARG A 41 -0.36 -10.31 -2.26
C ARG A 41 -1.03 -11.24 -3.27
N ARG A 42 -0.57 -11.19 -4.52
CA ARG A 42 -0.96 -12.13 -5.57
C ARG A 42 0.30 -12.86 -6.02
N ASP A 43 0.26 -14.19 -5.97
CA ASP A 43 1.44 -15.04 -6.18
C ASP A 43 2.61 -14.62 -5.26
N THR A 44 3.67 -14.08 -5.86
CA THR A 44 4.88 -13.64 -5.17
C THR A 44 4.98 -12.13 -5.02
N ARG A 45 4.04 -11.35 -5.57
CA ARG A 45 4.13 -9.89 -5.65
C ARG A 45 3.00 -9.19 -4.90
N TRP A 46 3.30 -7.99 -4.42
CA TRP A 46 2.32 -7.10 -3.84
C TRP A 46 1.70 -6.22 -4.91
N HIS A 47 0.37 -6.15 -4.91
CA HIS A 47 -0.43 -5.37 -5.83
C HIS A 47 -1.25 -4.35 -5.06
N ALA A 48 -1.36 -3.14 -5.60
CA ALA A 48 -2.30 -2.16 -5.09
C ALA A 48 -3.74 -2.56 -5.45
N THR A 49 -4.63 -2.55 -4.46
CA THR A 49 -6.06 -2.80 -4.63
C THR A 49 -6.76 -1.60 -5.26
N LYS A 50 -8.05 -1.75 -5.61
CA LYS A 50 -8.88 -0.62 -6.04
C LYS A 50 -8.93 0.47 -4.97
N SER A 51 -9.15 0.10 -3.71
CA SER A 51 -9.18 1.01 -2.57
C SER A 51 -7.86 1.77 -2.39
N GLY A 52 -6.72 1.10 -2.56
CA GLY A 52 -5.40 1.76 -2.51
C GLY A 52 -5.20 2.79 -3.62
N LYS A 53 -5.65 2.49 -4.85
CA LYS A 53 -5.63 3.43 -5.98
C LYS A 53 -6.53 4.64 -5.73
N ASP A 54 -7.73 4.41 -5.24
CA ASP A 54 -8.70 5.48 -4.98
C ASP A 54 -8.28 6.37 -3.80
N TYR A 55 -7.66 5.78 -2.77
CA TYR A 55 -7.03 6.54 -1.69
C TYR A 55 -5.98 7.51 -2.24
N LEU A 56 -5.05 7.07 -3.09
CA LEU A 56 -4.04 7.96 -3.67
C LEU A 56 -4.64 9.09 -4.51
N LYS A 57 -5.76 8.84 -5.21
CA LYS A 57 -6.47 9.91 -5.94
C LYS A 57 -7.09 10.95 -5.00
N SER A 58 -7.59 10.53 -3.84
CA SER A 58 -8.18 11.43 -2.84
C SER A 58 -7.16 12.28 -2.07
N GLN A 59 -5.88 11.89 -2.10
CA GLN A 59 -4.78 12.60 -1.45
C GLN A 59 -4.06 13.58 -2.41
N ARG A 60 -4.58 13.72 -3.63
CA ARG A 60 -4.02 14.55 -4.69
C ARG A 60 -4.72 15.90 -4.75
#